data_AF-A0A1U7WK80-F1
#
_entry.id   AF-A0A1U7WK80-F1
#
_cell.length_a   1.000
_cell.length_b   1.000
_cell.length_c   1.000
_cell.angle_alpha   90.00
_cell.angle_beta   90.00
_cell.angle_gamma   90.00
#
_symmetry.space_group_name_H-M   'P 1'
#
loop_
_entity.id
_entity.type
_entity.pdbx_description
1 polymer ?
#
loop_
_entity_poly.entity_id
_entity_poly.type
_entity_poly.pdbx_seq_one_letter_code
_entity_poly.pdbx_strand_id
1 'polypeptide(L)'
;MAVTDQTDEATTTAATQTRRSVLKALSVKNKLGFINGDSRRHDVTSPLFRQWEMCDDMVTSWILNSLLKDIPDSVKYVNNFVELWKELEDRYDQTNGAKLYQIQKEINDLSQGVLDITDYYTKMKKLLE
;
A
#
# COMPACT_ATOMS: atom_id res chain seq x y z
N MET A 1 4.89 26.52 17.09
CA MET A 1 4.62 25.17 17.64
C MET A 1 4.52 24.24 16.45
N ALA A 2 5.61 23.58 16.08
CA ALA A 2 5.69 22.71 14.90
C ALA A 2 5.55 21.26 15.37
N VAL A 3 4.38 20.66 15.14
CA VAL A 3 4.16 19.22 15.32
C VAL A 3 3.17 18.83 14.23
N THR A 4 3.68 18.34 13.09
CA THR A 4 3.01 17.45 12.12
C THR A 4 3.92 17.36 10.90
N ASP A 5 4.79 16.35 10.81
CA ASP A 5 5.44 15.97 9.54
C ASP A 5 6.11 14.58 9.60
N GLN A 6 6.54 14.13 10.78
CA GLN A 6 7.21 12.83 10.93
C GLN A 6 6.27 11.61 10.91
N THR A 7 4.95 11.82 11.02
CA THR A 7 3.96 10.75 11.02
C THR A 7 3.60 10.23 9.63
N ASP A 8 3.64 11.05 8.57
CA ASP A 8 3.20 10.62 7.22
C ASP A 8 4.27 9.86 6.42
N GLU A 9 5.55 10.19 6.61
CA GLU A 9 6.66 9.53 5.91
C GLU A 9 6.88 8.09 6.42
N ALA A 10 6.77 7.88 7.73
CA ALA A 10 6.84 6.57 8.38
C ALA A 10 5.68 5.65 7.96
N THR A 11 4.46 6.20 7.91
CA THR A 11 3.25 5.46 7.54
C THR A 11 3.30 5.03 6.08
N THR A 12 3.84 5.86 5.19
CA THR A 12 3.90 5.51 3.76
C THR A 12 5.06 4.57 3.40
N THR A 13 6.18 4.65 4.11
CA THR A 13 7.29 3.70 3.94
C THR A 13 6.87 2.32 4.44
N ALA A 14 6.12 2.27 5.54
CA ALA A 14 5.47 1.04 6.01
C ALA A 14 4.45 0.51 4.98
N ALA A 15 3.63 1.38 4.37
CA ALA A 15 2.65 1.01 3.36
C ALA A 15 3.28 0.40 2.08
N THR A 16 4.27 1.07 1.49
CA THR A 16 4.98 0.59 0.28
C THR A 16 5.83 -0.66 0.52
N GLN A 17 6.43 -0.78 1.71
CA GLN A 17 7.09 -2.02 2.17
C GLN A 17 6.08 -3.17 2.31
N THR A 18 4.83 -2.86 2.68
CA THR A 18 3.77 -3.85 2.89
C THR A 18 3.26 -4.45 1.58
N ARG A 19 2.96 -3.65 0.53
CA ARG A 19 2.52 -4.19 -0.78
C ARG A 19 3.56 -5.14 -1.38
N ARG A 20 4.84 -4.74 -1.39
CA ARG A 20 5.93 -5.59 -1.90
C ARG A 20 6.08 -6.88 -1.11
N SER A 21 5.91 -6.82 0.21
CA SER A 21 5.99 -8.00 1.09
C SER A 21 4.81 -8.96 0.88
N VAL A 22 3.59 -8.43 0.72
CA VAL A 22 2.39 -9.22 0.39
C VAL A 22 2.54 -9.93 -0.96
N LEU A 23 2.98 -9.22 -2.00
CA LEU A 23 3.22 -9.81 -3.32
C LEU A 23 4.27 -10.93 -3.27
N LYS A 24 5.38 -10.73 -2.54
CA LYS A 24 6.39 -11.77 -2.35
C LYS A 24 5.85 -12.99 -1.60
N ALA A 25 5.11 -12.78 -0.51
CA ALA A 25 4.53 -13.86 0.29
C ALA A 25 3.56 -14.72 -0.54
N LEU A 26 2.76 -14.10 -1.40
CA LEU A 26 1.83 -14.79 -2.29
C LEU A 26 2.55 -15.49 -3.46
N SER A 27 3.59 -14.87 -3.99
CA SER A 27 4.43 -15.45 -5.04
C SER A 27 5.08 -16.76 -4.59
N VAL A 28 5.69 -16.78 -3.39
CA VAL A 28 6.32 -17.98 -2.82
C VAL A 28 5.33 -19.15 -2.66
N LYS A 29 4.04 -18.86 -2.53
CA LYS A 29 2.98 -19.85 -2.32
C LYS A 29 2.18 -20.18 -3.58
N ASN A 30 2.59 -19.64 -4.73
CA ASN A 30 1.86 -19.76 -6.01
C ASN A 30 0.39 -19.30 -5.91
N LYS A 31 0.14 -18.22 -5.16
CA LYS A 31 -1.19 -17.65 -4.94
C LYS A 31 -1.40 -16.29 -5.63
N LEU A 32 -0.49 -15.84 -6.49
CA LEU A 32 -0.64 -14.58 -7.23
C LEU A 32 -1.89 -14.56 -8.13
N GLY A 33 -2.40 -15.72 -8.53
CA GLY A 33 -3.64 -15.82 -9.29
C GLY A 33 -4.85 -15.23 -8.57
N PHE A 34 -4.83 -15.10 -7.24
CA PHE A 34 -5.87 -14.40 -6.49
C PHE A 34 -5.84 -12.88 -6.75
N ILE A 35 -4.66 -12.29 -6.97
CA ILE A 35 -4.48 -10.86 -7.29
C ILE A 35 -4.77 -10.59 -8.77
N ASN A 36 -4.17 -11.38 -9.65
CA ASN A 36 -4.23 -11.13 -11.10
C ASN A 36 -5.56 -11.56 -11.73
N GLY A 37 -6.44 -12.21 -10.95
CA GLY A 37 -7.73 -12.69 -11.43
C GLY A 37 -7.69 -14.01 -12.20
N ASP A 38 -6.55 -14.72 -12.18
CA ASP A 38 -6.39 -16.06 -12.76
C ASP A 38 -7.11 -17.13 -11.91
N SER A 39 -7.18 -16.92 -10.59
CA SER A 39 -7.89 -17.79 -9.63
C SER A 39 -9.25 -17.20 -9.29
N ARG A 40 -10.19 -17.28 -10.23
CA ARG A 40 -11.55 -16.74 -10.05
C ARG A 40 -12.36 -17.59 -9.09
N ARG A 41 -13.26 -16.93 -8.37
CA ARG A 41 -14.29 -17.59 -7.56
C ARG A 41 -15.04 -18.60 -8.43
N HIS A 42 -15.03 -19.86 -8.02
CA HIS A 42 -15.79 -20.91 -8.68
C HIS A 42 -17.29 -20.78 -8.36
N ASP A 43 -18.13 -21.39 -9.20
CA ASP A 43 -19.55 -21.55 -8.88
C ASP A 43 -19.72 -22.34 -7.58
N VAL A 44 -20.73 -22.00 -6.77
CA VAL A 44 -21.02 -22.66 -5.49
C VAL A 44 -21.33 -24.15 -5.64
N THR A 45 -21.77 -24.60 -6.81
CA THR A 45 -22.00 -26.03 -7.11
C THR A 45 -20.72 -26.77 -7.50
N SER A 46 -19.61 -26.06 -7.70
CA SER A 46 -18.34 -26.68 -8.08
C SER A 46 -17.71 -27.43 -6.91
N PRO A 47 -17.18 -28.65 -7.11
CA PRO A 47 -16.41 -29.35 -6.09
C PRO A 47 -15.13 -28.60 -5.68
N LEU A 48 -14.68 -27.64 -6.50
CA LEU A 48 -13.51 -26.81 -6.23
C LEU A 48 -13.83 -25.54 -5.41
N PHE A 49 -15.12 -25.22 -5.21
CA PHE A 49 -15.55 -24.02 -4.49
C PHE A 49 -14.96 -23.96 -3.07
N ARG A 50 -15.10 -25.05 -2.32
CA ARG A 50 -14.61 -25.13 -0.94
C ARG A 50 -13.09 -24.98 -0.84
N GLN A 51 -12.34 -25.54 -1.79
CA GLN A 51 -10.88 -25.41 -1.81
C GLN A 51 -10.44 -23.97 -2.12
N TRP A 52 -11.18 -23.30 -3.00
CA TRP A 52 -10.96 -21.89 -3.30
C TRP A 52 -11.28 -21.01 -2.09
N GLU A 53 -12.42 -21.23 -1.42
CA GLU A 53 -12.83 -20.51 -0.22
C GLU A 53 -11.79 -20.64 0.90
N MET A 54 -11.31 -21.86 1.17
CA MET A 54 -10.23 -22.06 2.16
C MET A 54 -8.94 -21.32 1.80
N CYS A 55 -8.62 -21.20 0.51
CA CYS A 55 -7.46 -20.43 0.08
C CYS A 55 -7.68 -18.92 0.23
N ASP A 56 -8.90 -18.44 -0.08
CA ASP A 56 -9.29 -17.03 0.10
C ASP A 56 -9.19 -16.63 1.58
N ASP A 57 -9.78 -17.41 2.48
CA ASP A 57 -9.73 -17.18 3.93
C ASP A 57 -8.30 -17.17 4.47
N MET A 58 -7.46 -18.10 3.98
CA MET A 58 -6.06 -18.22 4.39
C MET A 58 -5.25 -17.00 3.97
N VAL A 59 -5.41 -16.55 2.72
CA VAL A 59 -4.71 -15.38 2.20
C VAL A 59 -5.19 -14.11 2.89
N THR A 60 -6.51 -13.95 3.07
CA THR A 60 -7.13 -12.85 3.81
C THR A 60 -6.56 -12.76 5.23
N SER A 61 -6.50 -13.90 5.93
CA SER A 61 -5.93 -13.99 7.28
C SER A 61 -4.45 -13.62 7.33
N TRP A 62 -3.63 -14.05 6.35
CA TRP A 62 -2.21 -13.67 6.32
C TRP A 62 -2.00 -12.18 6.14
N ILE A 63 -2.79 -11.56 5.27
CA ILE A 63 -2.67 -10.12 4.99
C ILE A 63 -3.13 -9.32 6.19
N LEU A 64 -4.30 -9.66 6.76
CA LEU A 64 -4.77 -9.05 8.00
C LEU A 64 -3.72 -9.20 9.11
N ASN A 65 -3.21 -10.41 9.34
CA ASN A 65 -2.18 -10.64 10.37
C ASN A 65 -0.86 -9.89 10.12
N SER A 66 -0.50 -9.64 8.86
CA SER A 66 0.70 -8.86 8.50
C SER A 66 0.49 -7.36 8.69
N LEU A 67 -0.75 -6.90 8.59
CA LEU A 67 -1.14 -5.49 8.76
C LEU A 67 -1.41 -5.12 10.23
N LEU A 68 -1.55 -6.09 11.13
CA LEU A 68 -2.05 -5.97 12.52
C LEU A 68 -1.36 -4.93 13.42
N LYS A 69 -0.27 -4.29 12.99
CA LYS A 69 0.35 -3.22 13.79
C LYS A 69 -0.41 -1.89 13.71
N ASP A 70 -1.13 -1.61 12.62
CA ASP A 70 -1.89 -0.36 12.43
C ASP A 70 -3.07 -0.57 11.44
N ILE A 71 -4.04 -1.43 11.78
CA ILE A 71 -5.22 -1.62 10.92
C ILE A 71 -6.36 -0.68 11.35
N PRO A 72 -6.80 0.25 10.49
CA PRO A 72 -8.03 1.03 10.73
C PRO A 72 -9.25 0.11 10.79
N ASP A 73 -10.27 0.46 11.58
CA ASP A 73 -11.49 -0.35 11.72
C ASP A 73 -12.19 -0.66 10.38
N SER A 74 -11.91 0.12 9.31
CA SER A 74 -12.44 -0.10 7.96
C SER A 74 -12.07 -1.47 7.37
N VAL A 75 -10.88 -2.00 7.69
CA VAL A 75 -10.35 -3.25 7.10
C VAL A 75 -10.79 -4.49 7.87
N LYS A 76 -11.32 -4.32 9.10
CA LYS A 76 -11.69 -5.44 9.97
C LYS A 76 -12.92 -6.20 9.48
N TYR A 77 -13.72 -5.60 8.60
CA TYR A 77 -15.00 -6.15 8.14
C TYR A 77 -14.96 -6.70 6.72
N VAL A 78 -13.76 -6.86 6.15
CA VAL A 78 -13.63 -7.33 4.78
C VAL A 78 -13.82 -8.85 4.72
N ASN A 79 -14.74 -9.29 3.86
CA ASN A 79 -15.24 -10.68 3.87
C ASN A 79 -14.49 -11.62 2.91
N ASN A 80 -13.67 -11.08 2.01
CA ASN A 80 -12.89 -11.89 1.07
C ASN A 80 -11.63 -11.15 0.60
N PHE A 81 -10.72 -11.91 0.01
CA PHE A 81 -9.43 -11.39 -0.44
C PHE A 81 -9.56 -10.25 -1.45
N VAL A 82 -10.53 -10.32 -2.35
CA VAL A 82 -10.69 -9.35 -3.44
C VAL A 82 -11.07 -7.98 -2.91
N GLU A 83 -12.04 -7.93 -1.99
CA GLU A 83 -12.41 -6.70 -1.29
C GLU A 83 -11.22 -6.14 -0.51
N LEU A 84 -10.45 -7.01 0.15
CA LEU A 84 -9.30 -6.59 0.96
C LEU A 84 -8.22 -5.98 0.08
N TRP A 85 -7.95 -6.61 -1.05
CA TRP A 85 -6.98 -6.12 -2.02
C TRP A 85 -7.38 -4.76 -2.60
N LYS A 86 -8.67 -4.55 -2.90
CA LYS A 86 -9.18 -3.27 -3.40
C LYS A 86 -9.05 -2.15 -2.37
N GLU A 87 -9.45 -2.39 -1.12
CA GLU A 87 -9.34 -1.37 -0.07
C GLU A 87 -7.86 -1.01 0.22
N LEU A 88 -6.97 -1.98 0.06
CA LEU A 88 -5.53 -1.73 0.13
C LEU A 88 -5.08 -0.90 -1.07
N GLU A 89 -5.47 -1.25 -2.29
CA GLU A 89 -5.11 -0.53 -3.51
C GLU A 89 -5.57 0.92 -3.50
N ASP A 90 -6.83 1.18 -3.13
CA ASP A 90 -7.38 2.54 -3.03
C ASP A 90 -6.60 3.39 -2.03
N ARG A 91 -6.22 2.83 -0.88
CA ARG A 91 -5.42 3.55 0.12
C ARG A 91 -3.99 3.80 -0.33
N TYR A 92 -3.37 2.83 -1.00
CA TYR A 92 -2.04 3.04 -1.57
C TYR A 92 -2.07 4.12 -2.65
N ASP A 93 -3.11 4.15 -3.47
CA ASP A 93 -3.29 5.15 -4.52
C ASP A 93 -3.50 6.56 -3.94
N GLN A 94 -4.37 6.69 -2.93
CA GLN A 94 -4.57 7.96 -2.20
C GLN A 94 -3.29 8.46 -1.54
N THR A 95 -2.54 7.57 -0.87
CA THR A 95 -1.28 7.93 -0.21
C THR A 95 -0.24 8.39 -1.24
N ASN A 96 -0.14 7.70 -2.38
CA ASN A 96 0.75 8.10 -3.46
C ASN A 96 0.33 9.44 -4.08
N GLY A 97 -0.97 9.69 -4.25
CA GLY A 97 -1.50 10.96 -4.74
C GLY A 97 -1.18 12.14 -3.81
N ALA A 98 -1.38 11.96 -2.50
CA ALA A 98 -1.04 12.98 -1.50
C ALA A 98 0.46 13.29 -1.49
N LYS A 99 1.32 12.26 -1.59
CA LYS A 99 2.77 12.43 -1.71
C LYS A 99 3.19 13.16 -2.98
N LEU A 100 2.63 12.78 -4.13
CA LEU A 100 2.92 13.44 -5.39
C LEU A 100 2.57 14.93 -5.32
N TYR A 101 1.42 15.24 -4.75
CA TYR A 101 0.99 16.62 -4.53
C TYR A 101 1.93 17.37 -3.58
N GLN A 102 2.35 16.74 -2.48
CA GLN A 102 3.28 17.33 -1.52
C GLN A 102 4.65 17.63 -2.17
N ILE A 103 5.20 16.70 -2.95
CA ILE A 103 6.45 16.92 -3.71
C ILE A 103 6.27 18.05 -4.72
N GLN A 104 5.18 18.06 -5.48
CA GLN A 104 4.89 19.15 -6.43
C GLN A 104 4.79 20.51 -5.75
N LYS A 105 4.16 20.56 -4.58
CA LYS A 105 4.07 21.78 -3.78
C LYS A 105 5.45 22.22 -3.30
N GLU A 106 6.25 21.30 -2.75
CA GLU A 106 7.61 21.62 -2.30
C GLU A 106 8.50 22.11 -3.45
N ILE A 107 8.35 21.57 -4.66
CA ILE A 107 9.03 22.06 -5.85
C ILE A 107 8.56 23.47 -6.23
N ASN A 108 7.25 23.72 -6.22
CA ASN A 108 6.69 25.04 -6.56
C ASN A 108 7.08 26.12 -5.55
N ASP A 109 7.14 25.76 -4.27
CA ASP A 109 7.54 26.66 -3.19
C ASP A 109 9.06 26.80 -3.07
N LEU A 110 9.84 25.95 -3.76
CA LEU A 110 11.29 25.96 -3.71
C LEU A 110 11.84 27.22 -4.38
N SER A 111 12.48 28.06 -3.57
CA SER A 111 13.25 29.21 -4.03
C SER A 111 14.59 29.26 -3.30
N GLN A 112 15.62 29.80 -3.95
CA GLN A 112 16.96 29.85 -3.35
C GLN A 112 16.98 30.70 -2.08
N GLY A 113 16.33 31.88 -2.09
CA GLY A 113 16.19 32.73 -0.91
C GLY A 113 17.53 33.03 -0.23
N VAL A 114 17.67 32.58 1.02
CA VAL A 114 18.87 32.70 1.87
C VAL A 114 19.75 31.45 1.87
N LEU A 115 19.38 30.40 1.13
CA LEU A 115 20.17 29.18 1.02
C LEU A 115 21.40 29.40 0.14
N ASP A 116 22.52 28.78 0.52
CA ASP A 116 23.67 28.67 -0.37
C ASP A 116 23.30 27.83 -1.60
N ILE A 117 24.03 28.06 -2.70
CA ILE A 117 23.85 27.38 -3.98
C ILE A 117 23.94 25.85 -3.80
N THR A 118 24.86 25.37 -2.96
CA THR A 118 25.04 23.93 -2.72
C THR A 118 23.83 23.32 -2.00
N ASP A 119 23.32 24.01 -0.99
CA ASP A 119 22.16 23.55 -0.21
C ASP A 119 20.87 23.57 -1.04
N TYR A 120 20.67 24.64 -1.82
CA TYR A 120 19.54 24.75 -2.75
C TYR A 120 19.58 23.64 -3.79
N TYR A 121 20.72 23.43 -4.45
CA TYR A 121 20.88 22.39 -5.47
C TYR A 121 20.65 21.00 -4.90
N THR A 122 21.13 20.73 -3.67
CA THR A 122 20.95 19.44 -3.00
C THR A 122 19.47 19.19 -2.67
N LYS A 123 18.74 20.20 -2.17
CA LYS A 123 17.29 20.11 -1.94
C LYS A 123 16.50 19.89 -3.22
N MET A 124 16.80 20.68 -4.26
CA MET A 124 16.18 20.54 -5.57
C MET A 124 16.38 19.13 -6.12
N LYS A 125 17.61 18.62 -6.06
CA LYS A 125 17.93 17.27 -6.56
C LYS A 125 17.20 16.18 -5.77
N LYS A 126 17.11 16.30 -4.44
CA LYS A 126 16.38 15.34 -3.60
C LYS A 126 14.89 15.25 -3.94
N LEU A 127 14.25 16.37 -4.28
CA LEU A 127 12.82 16.40 -4.66
C LEU A 127 12.55 15.88 -6.08
N LEU A 128 13.61 15.76 -6.90
CA LEU A 128 13.53 15.28 -8.28
C LEU A 128 13.87 13.79 -8.43
N GLU A 129 14.39 13.13 -7.38
CA GLU A 129 14.72 11.69 -7.31
C GLU A 129 13.56 10.86 -6.71
#